data_AF-A0A3B0IS30-F1
#
_entry.id   AF-A0A3B0IS30-F1
#
_cell.length_a   1.000
_cell.length_b   1.000
_cell.length_c   1.000
_cell.angle_alpha   90.00
_cell.angle_beta   90.00
_cell.angle_gamma   90.00
#
_symmetry.space_group_name_H-M   'P 1'
#
loop_
_entity.id
_entity.type
_entity.pdbx_description
1 polymer ?
#
loop_
_entity_poly.entity_id
_entity_poly.type
_entity_poly.pdbx_seq_one_letter_code
_entity_poly.pdbx_strand_id
1 'polypeptide(L)' 'MLTPFGKIVRIMRMDLGINLKCMAESIGMTSSYLSSIETGKRAITPQILDNIVSYLAKNDEESIRLREAARDSQ' A
#
# COMPACT_ATOMS: atom_id res chain seq x y z
N MET A 1 6.07 -13.52 3.18
CA MET A 1 6.51 -12.66 4.29
C MET A 1 6.13 -11.23 3.94
N LEU A 2 5.65 -10.40 4.86
CA LEU A 2 5.30 -9.01 4.54
C LEU A 2 6.58 -8.22 4.24
N THR A 3 6.59 -7.47 3.13
CA THR A 3 7.67 -6.54 2.78
C THR A 3 7.61 -5.30 3.67
N PRO A 4 8.69 -4.51 3.79
CA PRO A 4 8.64 -3.20 4.45
C PRO A 4 7.46 -2.34 4.00
N PHE A 5 7.24 -2.25 2.68
CA PHE A 5 6.09 -1.55 2.09
C PHE A 5 4.76 -2.14 2.55
N GLY A 6 4.60 -3.45 2.41
CA GLY A 6 3.36 -4.13 2.76
C GLY A 6 3.01 -4.05 4.25
N LYS A 7 4.01 -4.02 5.13
CA LYS A 7 3.81 -3.77 6.56
C LYS A 7 3.24 -2.38 6.80
N ILE A 8 3.82 -1.34 6.18
CA ILE A 8 3.37 0.05 6.36
C ILE A 8 1.95 0.23 5.81
N VAL A 9 1.68 -0.24 4.59
CA VAL A 9 0.33 -0.21 3.99
C VAL A 9 -0.69 -0.86 4.91
N ARG A 10 -0.37 -2.04 5.45
CA ARG A 10 -1.27 -2.77 6.35
C ARG A 10 -1.51 -2.03 7.67
N ILE A 11 -0.46 -1.47 8.28
CA ILE A 11 -0.57 -0.69 9.53
C ILE A 11 -1.45 0.53 9.31
N MET A 12 -1.12 1.37 8.31
CA MET A 12 -1.90 2.59 8.02
C MET A 12 -3.36 2.26 7.71
N ARG A 13 -3.59 1.20 6.92
CA ARG A 13 -4.94 0.74 6.61
C ARG A 13 -5.71 0.32 7.87
N MET A 14 -5.06 -0.35 8.82
CA MET A 14 -5.66 -0.73 10.11
C MET A 14 -5.92 0.48 11.02
N ASP A 15 -4.98 1.42 11.09
CA ASP A 15 -5.10 2.65 11.89
C ASP A 15 -6.27 3.52 11.39
N LEU A 16 -6.55 3.50 10.09
CA LEU A 16 -7.69 4.17 9.47
C LEU A 16 -9.00 3.37 9.56
N GLY A 17 -9.00 2.16 10.12
CA GLY A 17 -10.17 1.29 10.18
C GLY A 17 -10.63 0.76 8.81
N ILE A 18 -9.75 0.81 7.81
CA ILE A 18 -10.07 0.43 6.44
C ILE A 18 -9.85 -1.07 6.26
N ASN A 19 -10.84 -1.78 5.74
CA ASN A 19 -10.66 -3.18 5.39
C ASN A 19 -9.96 -3.31 4.02
N LEU A 20 -9.26 -4.43 3.81
CA LEU A 20 -8.48 -4.68 2.58
C LEU A 20 -9.35 -4.62 1.31
N LYS A 21 -10.59 -5.12 1.39
CA LYS A 21 -11.52 -5.17 0.26
C LYS A 21 -11.92 -3.77 -0.20
N CYS A 22 -12.37 -2.93 0.72
CA CYS A 22 -12.78 -1.56 0.46
C CYS A 22 -11.63 -0.72 -0.09
N MET A 23 -10.42 -0.85 0.46
CA MET A 23 -9.26 -0.17 -0.10
C MET A 23 -9.01 -0.61 -1.54
N ALA A 24 -8.97 -1.93 -1.80
CA ALA A 24 -8.74 -2.44 -3.14
C ALA A 24 -9.79 -1.91 -4.14
N GLU A 25 -11.08 -1.95 -3.78
CA GLU A 25 -12.17 -1.43 -4.61
C GLU A 25 -12.02 0.07 -4.89
N SER A 26 -11.67 0.86 -3.88
CA SER A 26 -11.51 2.32 -4.03
C SER A 26 -10.36 2.74 -4.95
N ILE A 27 -9.31 1.91 -5.07
CA ILE A 27 -8.17 2.16 -5.96
C ILE A 27 -8.25 1.35 -7.27
N GLY A 28 -9.41 0.74 -7.57
CA GLY A 28 -9.64 0.00 -8.81
C GLY A 28 -8.90 -1.34 -8.91
N MET A 29 -8.60 -1.98 -7.78
CA MET A 29 -7.85 -3.25 -7.68
C MET A 29 -8.70 -4.34 -7.02
N THR A 30 -8.32 -5.60 -7.20
CA THR A 30 -8.93 -6.71 -6.44
C THR A 30 -8.23 -6.87 -5.08
N SER A 31 -8.93 -7.42 -4.09
CA SER A 31 -8.35 -7.68 -2.76
C SER A 31 -7.18 -8.67 -2.83
N SER A 32 -7.22 -9.64 -3.74
CA SER A 32 -6.12 -10.59 -3.97
C SER A 32 -4.89 -9.89 -4.55
N TYR A 33 -5.10 -8.89 -5.40
CA TYR A 33 -4.03 -8.10 -5.99
C TYR A 33 -3.36 -7.20 -4.95
N LEU A 34 -4.14 -6.47 -4.14
CA LEU A 34 -3.61 -5.67 -3.03
C LEU A 34 -2.88 -6.54 -1.99
N SER A 35 -3.41 -7.72 -1.66
CA SER A 35 -2.75 -8.70 -0.79
C SER A 35 -1.40 -9.18 -1.36
N SER A 36 -1.32 -9.38 -2.67
CA SER A 36 -0.08 -9.80 -3.33
C SER A 36 0.99 -8.71 -3.27
N ILE A 37 0.60 -7.43 -3.26
CA ILE A 37 1.48 -6.29 -3.02
C ILE A 37 1.92 -6.26 -1.55
N GLU A 38 0.98 -6.35 -0.57
CA GLU A 38 1.32 -6.36 0.86
C GLU A 38 2.30 -7.51 1.22
N THR A 39 2.20 -8.64 0.52
CA THR A 39 3.03 -9.83 0.78
C THR A 39 4.28 -9.94 -0.10
N GLY A 40 4.57 -8.94 -0.94
CA GLY A 40 5.73 -8.94 -1.85
C GLY A 40 5.68 -9.96 -2.97
N LYS A 41 4.52 -10.61 -3.20
CA LYS A 41 4.32 -11.57 -4.31
C LYS A 41 4.19 -10.88 -5.66
N ARG A 42 3.93 -9.58 -5.67
CA ARG A 42 3.82 -8.77 -6.89
C ARG A 42 4.66 -7.51 -6.75
N ALA A 43 5.32 -7.14 -7.85
CA ALA A 43 6.11 -5.92 -7.92
C ALA A 43 5.22 -4.67 -7.80
N ILE A 44 5.75 -3.65 -7.14
CA ILE A 44 5.11 -2.34 -7.02
C ILE A 44 5.43 -1.56 -8.29
N THR A 45 4.41 -1.20 -9.06
CA THR A 45 4.58 -0.30 -10.21
C THR A 45 4.40 1.15 -9.74
N PRO A 46 4.95 2.15 -10.46
CA PRO A 46 4.77 3.57 -10.11
C PRO A 46 3.29 3.95 -9.96
N GLN A 47 2.44 3.50 -10.87
CA GLN A 47 1.00 3.74 -10.82
C GLN A 47 0.34 3.18 -9.55
N ILE A 48 0.70 1.97 -9.14
CA ILE A 48 0.15 1.36 -7.91
C ILE A 48 0.63 2.13 -6.68
N LEU A 49 1.91 2.50 -6.66
CA LEU A 49 2.48 3.28 -5.58
C LEU A 49 1.74 4.60 -5.43
N ASP A 50 1.53 5.32 -6.53
CA ASP A 50 0.83 6.60 -6.52
C ASP A 50 -0.63 6.45 -6.06
N ASN A 51 -1.33 5.41 -6.50
CA ASN A 51 -2.70 5.12 -6.04
C ASN A 51 -2.75 4.84 -4.52
N ILE A 52 -1.84 4.02 -4.01
CA ILE A 52 -1.79 3.66 -2.58
C ILE A 52 -1.43 4.88 -1.72
N VAL A 53 -0.43 5.66 -2.16
CA VAL A 53 -0.02 6.90 -1.48
C VAL A 53 -1.16 7.89 -1.45
N SER A 54 -1.83 8.13 -2.58
CA SER A 54 -2.94 9.09 -2.67
C SER A 54 -4.13 8.69 -1.80
N TYR A 55 -4.31 7.38 -1.57
CA TYR A 55 -5.41 6.87 -0.75
C TYR A 55 -5.10 6.87 0.75
N LEU A 56 -3.87 6.54 1.16
CA LEU A 56 -3.50 6.37 2.57
C LEU A 56 -2.87 7.60 3.21
N ALA A 57 -2.03 8.34 2.48
CA ALA A 57 -1.25 9.43 3.05
C ALA A 57 -2.10 10.71 3.18
N LYS A 58 -2.10 11.28 4.38
CA LYS A 58 -2.77 12.55 4.71
C LYS A 58 -1.83 13.75 4.70
N ASN A 59 -0.52 13.51 4.70
CA ASN A 59 0.52 14.53 4.70
C ASN A 59 1.77 14.03 3.94
N ASP A 60 2.71 14.94 3.73
CA ASP A 60 3.94 14.67 2.97
C ASP A 60 4.85 13.64 3.66
N GLU A 61 4.91 13.64 5.00
CA GLU A 61 5.73 12.69 5.76
C GLU A 61 5.27 11.24 5.53
N GLU A 62 3.95 11.01 5.59
CA GLU A 62 3.34 9.72 5.28
C GLU A 62 3.57 9.30 3.82
N SER A 63 3.50 10.25 2.88
CA SER A 63 3.80 9.97 1.47
C SER A 63 5.27 9.58 1.28
N ILE A 64 6.21 10.30 1.90
CA ILE A 64 7.65 10.02 1.80
C ILE A 64 7.93 8.63 2.38
N ARG A 65 7.37 8.33 3.55
CA ARG A 65 7.53 7.04 4.22
C ARG A 65 7.06 5.86 3.35
N LEU A 66 5.90 5.98 2.70
CA LEU A 66 5.40 4.94 1.79
C LEU A 66 6.29 4.75 0.56
N ARG A 67 6.78 5.86 -0.03
CA ARG A 67 7.66 5.81 -1.22
C ARG A 67 9.04 5.23 -0.87
N GLU A 68 9.59 5.56 0.29
CA GLU A 68 10.83 4.96 0.81
C GLU A 68 10.68 3.47 1.02
N ALA A 69 9.62 3.05 1.72
CA ALA A 69 9.37 1.63 1.97
C ALA A 69 9.16 0.83 0.68
N ALA A 70 8.57 1.44 -0.35
CA ALA A 70 8.43 0.83 -1.67
C ALA A 70 9.80 0.59 -2.33
N ARG A 71 10.74 1.55 -2.24
CA ARG A 71 12.11 1.40 -2.75
C ARG A 71 12.85 0.26 -2.06
N ASP A 72 12.71 0.14 -0.74
CA ASP A 72 13.35 -0.93 0.05
C ASP A 72 12.73 -2.32 -0.16
N SER A 73 11.62 -2.41 -0.89
CA SER A 73 10.86 -3.63 -1.13
C SER A 73 10.95 -4.13 -2.59
N GLN A 74 11.78 -3.50 -3.43
CA GLN A 74 12.07 -3.92 -4.81
C GLN A 74 13.46 -4.54 -4.92
#